data_AF-A0A653LW63-F1
#
_entry.id   AF-A0A653LW63-F1
#
_cell.length_a   1.000
_cell.length_b   1.000
_cell.length_c   1.000
_cell.angle_alpha   90.00
_cell.angle_beta   90.00
_cell.angle_gamma   90.00
#
_symmetry.space_group_name_H-M   'P 1'
#
loop_
_entity.id
_entity.type
_entity.pdbx_description
1 polymer ?
#
loop_
_entity_poly.entity_id
_entity_poly.type
_entity_poly.pdbx_seq_one_letter_code
_entity_poly.pdbx_strand_id
1 'polypeptide(L)'
;MRTPPGGWLPWIAVTQVWYVSYGSNMSAARLACYLEGGCPPGGSAANPGARDRTLPTRSVPVDLPGTTYFAGDSPQWGGGVAFYDHDTPGPTAARGYLVTRQQLADIAAQEMYRVPADGDPLEQVLLEPLPAGRHTVGPGHYETLVEVGRHEGLPMITFTSPHGTHAVPHVAPGQAYRDTLATGLRESRGWDEARSAAYLDTLLPR
;
A
#
# COMPACT_ATOMS: atom_id res chain seq x y z
N MET A 1 41.07 -35.65 2.25
CA MET A 1 40.18 -35.00 3.25
C MET A 1 40.68 -33.57 3.40
N ARG A 2 40.18 -32.58 2.67
CA ARG A 2 38.86 -31.93 2.68
C ARG A 2 38.56 -31.22 4.00
N THR A 3 39.03 -29.98 4.11
CA THR A 3 38.40 -28.93 4.91
C THR A 3 37.80 -27.92 3.93
N PRO A 4 36.47 -27.74 3.87
CA PRO A 4 35.91 -26.58 3.18
C PRO A 4 35.98 -25.37 4.13
N PRO A 5 36.32 -24.17 3.64
CA PRO A 5 36.19 -22.95 4.43
C PRO A 5 34.70 -22.65 4.64
N GLY A 6 34.39 -22.29 5.88
CA GLY A 6 33.04 -22.17 6.41
C GLY A 6 32.19 -21.09 5.73
N GLY A 7 30.93 -21.46 5.49
CA GLY A 7 29.78 -20.64 5.81
C GLY A 7 29.55 -19.40 4.96
N TRP A 8 29.28 -19.59 3.67
CA TRP A 8 28.33 -18.71 3.00
C TRP A 8 26.96 -19.03 3.63
N LEU A 9 26.49 -18.20 4.56
CA LEU A 9 25.06 -18.07 4.76
C LEU A 9 24.62 -17.12 3.65
N PRO A 10 24.09 -17.61 2.49
CA PRO A 10 23.45 -16.70 1.58
C PRO A 10 22.35 -16.03 2.39
N TRP A 11 22.34 -14.69 2.36
CA TRP A 11 21.17 -13.88 2.61
C TRP A 11 19.97 -14.70 2.17
N ILE A 12 19.18 -15.21 3.12
CA ILE A 12 17.85 -15.69 2.77
C ILE A 12 17.22 -14.42 2.25
N ALA A 13 17.18 -14.27 0.92
CA ALA A 13 16.52 -13.17 0.27
C ALA A 13 15.13 -13.18 0.89
N VAL A 14 14.88 -12.20 1.76
CA VAL A 14 13.68 -12.19 2.58
C VAL A 14 12.54 -12.08 1.59
N THR A 15 11.82 -13.17 1.34
CA THR A 15 10.79 -13.20 0.30
C THR A 15 9.58 -12.37 0.67
N GLN A 16 9.45 -12.02 1.95
CA GLN A 16 8.33 -11.30 2.52
C GLN A 16 8.67 -9.86 2.89
N VAL A 17 7.65 -9.02 2.79
CA VAL A 17 7.68 -7.61 3.14
C VAL A 17 6.34 -7.23 3.76
N TRP A 18 6.30 -6.14 4.52
CA TRP A 18 5.04 -5.58 4.99
C TRP A 18 4.55 -4.54 3.98
N TYR A 19 3.49 -4.86 3.23
CA TYR A 19 2.77 -3.86 2.44
C TYR A 19 1.94 -2.99 3.36
N VAL A 20 2.25 -1.69 3.43
CA VAL A 20 1.52 -0.72 4.26
C VAL A 20 0.58 0.10 3.40
N SER A 21 -0.73 -0.09 3.61
CA SER A 21 -1.77 0.70 2.95
C SER A 21 -2.32 1.76 3.90
N TYR A 22 -2.43 2.99 3.41
CA TYR A 22 -3.12 4.12 4.04
C TYR A 22 -4.44 4.46 3.33
N GLY A 23 -4.77 3.74 2.26
CA GLY A 23 -5.93 3.97 1.40
C GLY A 23 -6.95 2.83 1.47
N SER A 24 -7.67 2.60 0.38
CA SER A 24 -8.76 1.60 0.34
C SER A 24 -8.30 0.17 0.60
N ASN A 25 -7.04 -0.18 0.30
CA ASN A 25 -6.48 -1.50 0.63
C ASN A 25 -6.29 -1.74 2.14
N MET A 26 -6.54 -0.75 3.02
CA MET A 26 -6.73 -1.01 4.45
C MET A 26 -7.89 -1.99 4.71
N SER A 27 -8.91 -2.02 3.85
CA SER A 27 -9.96 -3.04 3.86
C SER A 27 -9.40 -4.36 3.32
N ALA A 28 -9.53 -5.43 4.11
CA ALA A 28 -9.05 -6.76 3.72
C ALA A 28 -9.79 -7.28 2.48
N ALA A 29 -11.10 -7.03 2.38
CA ALA A 29 -11.89 -7.39 1.21
C ALA A 29 -11.42 -6.65 -0.04
N ARG A 30 -10.97 -5.39 0.10
CA ARG A 30 -10.46 -4.64 -1.05
C ARG A 30 -9.09 -5.15 -1.51
N LEU A 31 -8.17 -5.42 -0.57
CA LEU A 31 -6.88 -6.03 -0.87
C LEU A 31 -7.05 -7.42 -1.48
N ALA A 32 -8.03 -8.21 -1.02
CA ALA A 32 -8.32 -9.54 -1.55
C ALA A 32 -8.55 -9.53 -3.06
N CYS A 33 -9.26 -8.54 -3.62
CA CYS A 33 -9.43 -8.51 -5.09
C CYS A 33 -8.12 -8.19 -5.84
N TYR A 34 -7.14 -7.48 -5.25
CA TYR A 34 -5.82 -7.32 -5.88
C TYR A 34 -5.05 -8.64 -5.92
N LEU A 35 -5.30 -9.55 -4.97
CA LEU A 35 -4.61 -10.83 -4.88
C LEU A 35 -5.36 -11.93 -5.63
N GLU A 36 -6.62 -12.16 -5.33
CA GLU A 36 -7.44 -13.23 -5.91
C GLU A 36 -8.02 -12.85 -7.29
N GLY A 37 -8.09 -11.56 -7.59
CA GLY A 37 -8.82 -11.01 -8.72
C GLY A 37 -10.29 -10.74 -8.39
N GLY A 38 -11.02 -10.18 -9.35
CA GLY A 38 -12.46 -9.91 -9.22
C GLY A 38 -12.79 -8.44 -8.95
N CYS A 39 -14.07 -8.17 -8.72
CA CYS A 39 -14.57 -6.80 -8.56
C CYS A 39 -14.72 -6.47 -7.06
N PRO A 40 -14.21 -5.32 -6.58
CA PRO A 40 -14.44 -4.92 -5.21
C PRO A 40 -15.92 -4.62 -4.96
N PRO A 41 -16.41 -4.80 -3.71
CA PRO A 41 -17.78 -4.44 -3.36
C PRO A 41 -18.09 -2.99 -3.74
N GLY A 42 -19.14 -2.77 -4.54
CA GLY A 42 -19.53 -1.45 -5.02
C GLY A 42 -18.68 -0.89 -6.18
N GLY A 43 -17.67 -1.63 -6.66
CA GLY A 43 -16.89 -1.26 -7.84
C GLY A 43 -17.45 -1.79 -9.15
N SER A 44 -16.98 -1.22 -10.25
CA SER A 44 -17.30 -1.66 -11.62
C SER A 44 -16.09 -2.24 -12.37
N ALA A 45 -14.87 -2.00 -11.90
CA ALA A 45 -13.64 -2.47 -12.52
C ALA A 45 -13.12 -3.75 -11.83
N ALA A 46 -12.94 -4.80 -12.61
CA ALA A 46 -12.35 -6.04 -12.13
C ALA A 46 -10.82 -5.93 -12.06
N ASN A 47 -10.25 -6.40 -10.95
CA ASN A 47 -8.82 -6.64 -10.81
C ASN A 47 -8.44 -7.96 -11.50
N PRO A 48 -7.31 -8.03 -12.23
CA PRO A 48 -6.79 -9.29 -12.77
C PRO A 48 -6.39 -10.29 -11.68
N GLY A 49 -6.03 -9.78 -10.49
CA GLY A 49 -5.45 -10.58 -9.41
C GLY A 49 -3.94 -10.74 -9.57
N ALA A 50 -3.28 -11.13 -8.48
CA ALA A 50 -1.87 -11.45 -8.45
C ALA A 50 -1.60 -12.85 -9.02
N ARG A 51 -0.33 -13.11 -9.34
CA ARG A 51 0.15 -14.44 -9.76
C ARG A 51 0.08 -15.43 -8.60
N ASP A 52 0.55 -15.01 -7.43
CA ASP A 52 0.28 -15.68 -6.16
C ASP A 52 -0.98 -15.10 -5.51
N ARG A 53 -2.07 -15.85 -5.61
CA ARG A 53 -3.40 -15.47 -5.11
C ARG A 53 -3.62 -15.71 -3.61
N THR A 54 -2.61 -16.17 -2.88
CA THR A 54 -2.77 -16.44 -1.45
C THR A 54 -3.02 -15.15 -0.66
N LEU A 55 -4.02 -15.16 0.22
CA LEU A 55 -4.33 -14.00 1.06
C LEU A 55 -3.28 -13.82 2.18
N PRO A 56 -3.04 -12.58 2.65
CA PRO A 56 -2.11 -12.34 3.75
C PRO A 56 -2.64 -12.99 5.03
N THR A 57 -1.83 -13.85 5.65
CA THR A 57 -2.21 -14.53 6.90
C THR A 57 -2.03 -13.65 8.13
N ARG A 58 -1.35 -12.51 7.98
CA ARG A 58 -1.05 -11.56 9.07
C ARG A 58 -1.24 -10.13 8.60
N SER A 59 -1.79 -9.31 9.49
CA SER A 59 -1.84 -7.86 9.34
C SER A 59 -1.67 -7.15 10.68
N VAL A 60 -1.15 -5.92 10.67
CA VAL A 60 -0.94 -5.10 11.88
C VAL A 60 -1.40 -3.66 11.65
N PRO A 61 -1.91 -2.94 12.67
CA PRO A 61 -2.10 -1.50 12.57
C PRO A 61 -0.74 -0.80 12.49
N VAL A 62 -0.64 0.25 11.66
CA VAL A 62 0.60 1.02 11.45
C VAL A 62 0.30 2.51 11.51
N ASP A 63 0.99 3.25 12.37
CA ASP A 63 0.97 4.72 12.34
C ASP A 63 2.12 5.20 11.46
N LEU A 64 1.80 5.71 10.28
CA LEU A 64 2.76 6.29 9.36
C LEU A 64 3.15 7.71 9.82
N PRO A 65 4.43 8.09 9.67
CA PRO A 65 4.94 9.37 10.15
C PRO A 65 4.49 10.57 9.29
N GLY A 66 4.01 10.32 8.07
CA GLY A 66 3.58 11.33 7.12
C GLY A 66 2.07 11.57 7.10
N THR A 67 1.59 12.35 6.13
CA THR A 67 0.20 12.81 6.02
C THR A 67 -0.51 12.24 4.80
N THR A 68 -1.68 11.66 5.00
CA THR A 68 -2.62 11.37 3.92
C THR A 68 -3.44 12.59 3.53
N TYR A 69 -3.64 12.78 2.23
CA TYR A 69 -4.52 13.79 1.67
C TYR A 69 -5.32 13.21 0.51
N PHE A 70 -6.43 13.85 0.13
CA PHE A 70 -7.29 13.40 -0.97
C PHE A 70 -7.16 14.32 -2.18
N ALA A 71 -6.95 13.74 -3.36
CA ALA A 71 -6.85 14.49 -4.61
C ALA A 71 -7.31 13.66 -5.81
N GLY A 72 -7.35 14.30 -6.98
CA GLY A 72 -7.81 13.69 -8.23
C GLY A 72 -9.33 13.50 -8.28
N ASP A 73 -9.78 12.81 -9.31
CA ASP A 73 -11.19 12.46 -9.52
C ASP A 73 -11.28 11.00 -9.97
N SER A 74 -11.81 10.14 -9.11
CA SER A 74 -11.95 8.72 -9.36
C SER A 74 -13.38 8.37 -9.79
N PRO A 75 -13.58 7.90 -11.03
CA PRO A 75 -14.90 7.42 -11.47
C PRO A 75 -15.42 6.23 -10.64
N GLN A 76 -14.51 5.42 -10.09
CA GLN A 76 -14.87 4.27 -9.26
C GLN A 76 -15.37 4.69 -7.87
N TRP A 77 -14.81 5.76 -7.32
CA TRP A 77 -15.03 6.16 -5.93
C TRP A 77 -15.85 7.43 -5.75
N GLY A 78 -16.09 8.17 -6.85
CA GLY A 78 -16.86 9.41 -6.88
C GLY A 78 -16.20 10.52 -6.06
N GLY A 79 -15.04 11.01 -6.50
CA GLY A 79 -14.27 12.07 -5.83
C GLY A 79 -12.79 11.74 -5.68
N GLY A 80 -12.12 12.40 -4.73
CA GLY A 80 -10.69 12.24 -4.49
C GLY A 80 -10.32 10.88 -3.89
N VAL A 81 -9.11 10.40 -4.21
CA VAL A 81 -8.51 9.19 -3.62
C VAL A 81 -7.32 9.56 -2.72
N ALA A 82 -6.99 8.67 -1.80
CA ALA A 82 -5.94 8.89 -0.81
C ALA A 82 -4.55 8.84 -1.45
N PHE A 83 -3.76 9.88 -1.24
CA PHE A 83 -2.32 9.92 -1.47
C PHE A 83 -1.59 10.08 -0.13
N TYR A 84 -0.30 9.78 -0.09
CA TYR A 84 0.51 9.89 1.12
C TYR A 84 1.76 10.71 0.90
N ASP A 85 1.88 11.80 1.64
CA ASP A 85 3.08 12.61 1.69
C ASP A 85 3.94 12.17 2.88
N HIS A 86 5.05 11.47 2.59
CA HIS A 86 5.98 11.00 3.61
C HIS A 86 6.71 12.14 4.33
N ASP A 87 6.90 13.27 3.64
CA ASP A 87 7.74 14.38 4.11
C ASP A 87 6.93 15.40 4.94
N THR A 88 5.60 15.39 4.81
CA THR A 88 4.69 16.23 5.63
C THR A 88 4.31 15.50 6.93
N PRO A 89 4.66 16.04 8.13
CA PRO A 89 4.41 15.37 9.42
C PRO A 89 2.95 14.97 9.64
N GLY A 90 2.73 13.71 10.02
CA GLY A 90 1.44 13.10 10.30
C GLY A 90 0.95 13.28 11.76
N PRO A 91 0.26 12.27 12.34
CA PRO A 91 0.27 10.85 11.96
C PRO A 91 -0.82 10.45 10.94
N THR A 92 -0.54 9.41 10.16
CA THR A 92 -1.51 8.73 9.29
C THR A 92 -1.79 7.32 9.77
N ALA A 93 -3.05 6.99 10.04
CA ALA A 93 -3.48 5.64 10.33
C ALA A 93 -3.45 4.78 9.05
N ALA A 94 -2.71 3.68 9.11
CA ALA A 94 -2.53 2.71 8.05
C ALA A 94 -2.65 1.27 8.58
N ARG A 95 -2.58 0.31 7.65
CA ARG A 95 -2.55 -1.14 7.91
C ARG A 95 -1.43 -1.81 7.12
N GLY A 96 -0.59 -2.57 7.82
CA GLY A 96 0.43 -3.42 7.24
C GLY A 96 -0.08 -4.84 7.01
N TYR A 97 0.19 -5.42 5.83
CA TYR A 97 -0.07 -6.82 5.50
C TYR A 97 1.24 -7.54 5.16
N LEU A 98 1.43 -8.74 5.71
CA LEU A 98 2.60 -9.54 5.38
C LEU A 98 2.36 -10.23 4.04
N VAL A 99 3.10 -9.82 3.01
CA VAL A 99 2.96 -10.31 1.63
C VAL A 99 4.32 -10.74 1.09
N THR A 100 4.33 -11.50 -0.01
CA THR A 100 5.58 -11.74 -0.74
C THR A 100 5.99 -10.51 -1.56
N ARG A 101 7.27 -10.40 -1.91
CA ARG A 101 7.78 -9.36 -2.82
C ARG A 101 7.11 -9.42 -4.19
N GLN A 102 6.80 -10.62 -4.68
CA GLN A 102 6.06 -10.82 -5.93
C GLN A 102 4.63 -10.27 -5.81
N GLN A 103 3.93 -10.57 -4.72
CA GLN A 103 2.60 -10.02 -4.46
C GLN A 103 2.63 -8.50 -4.35
N LEU A 104 3.64 -7.92 -3.69
CA LEU A 104 3.81 -6.47 -3.63
C LEU A 104 3.99 -5.88 -5.03
N ALA A 105 4.83 -6.48 -5.88
CA ALA A 105 5.00 -6.05 -7.27
C ALA A 105 3.69 -6.17 -8.09
N ASP A 106 2.92 -7.24 -7.89
CA ASP A 106 1.63 -7.47 -8.57
C ASP A 106 0.55 -6.47 -8.13
N ILE A 107 0.53 -6.10 -6.84
CA ILE A 107 -0.33 -5.03 -6.33
C ILE A 107 0.09 -3.71 -6.98
N ALA A 108 1.39 -3.40 -6.99
CA ALA A 108 1.93 -2.17 -7.59
C ALA A 108 1.58 -2.04 -9.08
N ALA A 109 1.73 -3.12 -9.84
CA ALA A 109 1.39 -3.17 -11.26
C ALA A 109 -0.09 -2.82 -11.48
N GLN A 110 -0.99 -3.38 -10.67
CA GLN A 110 -2.42 -3.10 -10.76
C GLN A 110 -2.78 -1.67 -10.35
N GLU A 111 -2.13 -1.09 -9.33
CA GLU A 111 -2.31 0.33 -8.98
C GLU A 111 -1.87 1.27 -10.13
N MET A 112 -0.96 0.80 -10.99
CA MET A 112 -0.50 1.50 -12.19
C MET A 112 -1.30 1.11 -13.46
N TYR A 113 -2.43 0.43 -13.31
CA TYR A 113 -3.27 -0.07 -14.41
C TYR A 113 -2.54 -1.02 -15.39
N ARG A 114 -1.52 -1.73 -14.89
CA ARG A 114 -0.78 -2.78 -15.61
C ARG A 114 -1.28 -4.17 -15.19
N VAL A 115 -1.14 -5.13 -16.09
CA VAL A 115 -1.41 -6.55 -15.78
C VAL A 115 -0.17 -7.16 -15.12
N PRO A 116 -0.31 -7.83 -13.96
CA PRO A 116 0.78 -8.59 -13.34
C PRO A 116 1.43 -9.59 -14.31
N ALA A 117 2.76 -9.60 -14.39
CA ALA A 117 3.52 -10.44 -15.29
C ALA A 117 4.89 -10.80 -14.71
N ASP A 118 5.46 -11.91 -15.18
CA ASP A 118 6.80 -12.33 -14.80
C ASP A 118 7.87 -11.35 -15.29
N GLY A 119 8.88 -11.14 -14.45
CA GLY A 119 9.99 -10.24 -14.75
C GLY A 119 9.65 -8.76 -14.60
N ASP A 120 8.62 -8.41 -13.81
CA ASP A 120 8.40 -7.00 -13.46
C ASP A 120 9.67 -6.44 -12.78
N PRO A 121 10.25 -5.33 -13.29
CA PRO A 121 11.46 -4.74 -12.73
C PRO A 121 11.35 -4.42 -11.23
N LEU A 122 10.13 -4.20 -10.71
CA LEU A 122 9.89 -3.98 -9.29
C LEU A 122 10.29 -5.16 -8.42
N GLU A 123 10.20 -6.39 -8.92
CA GLU A 123 10.65 -7.55 -8.16
C GLU A 123 12.13 -7.44 -7.81
N GLN A 124 12.95 -6.96 -8.74
CA GLN A 124 14.39 -6.76 -8.53
C GLN A 124 14.66 -5.59 -7.59
N VAL A 125 13.93 -4.49 -7.73
CA VAL A 125 14.02 -3.32 -6.83
C VAL A 125 13.72 -3.71 -5.39
N LEU A 126 12.73 -4.58 -5.20
CA LEU A 126 12.33 -5.06 -3.89
C LEU A 126 13.31 -6.06 -3.28
N LEU A 127 14.32 -6.56 -4.02
CA LEU A 127 15.28 -7.53 -3.50
C LEU A 127 16.18 -6.96 -2.40
N GLU A 128 16.54 -5.69 -2.54
CA GLU A 128 17.44 -4.97 -1.66
C GLU A 128 16.69 -3.84 -0.93
N PRO A 129 17.24 -3.29 0.17
CA PRO A 129 16.72 -2.05 0.75
C PRO A 129 16.66 -0.93 -0.30
N LEU A 130 15.59 -0.14 -0.27
CA LEU A 130 15.44 0.96 -1.23
C LEU A 130 16.55 2.00 -0.99
N PRO A 131 17.34 2.40 -2.00
CA PRO A 131 18.33 3.46 -1.84
C PRO A 131 17.67 4.76 -1.36
N ALA A 132 18.19 5.35 -0.29
CA ALA A 132 17.59 6.51 0.39
C ALA A 132 16.13 6.30 0.85
N GLY A 133 15.66 5.04 0.99
CA GLY A 133 14.32 4.69 1.43
C GLY A 133 13.22 4.93 0.39
N ARG A 134 13.56 5.26 -0.87
CA ARG A 134 12.57 5.60 -1.90
C ARG A 134 13.01 5.14 -3.29
N HIS A 135 12.05 4.69 -4.11
CA HIS A 135 12.30 4.35 -5.51
C HIS A 135 11.13 4.80 -6.40
N THR A 136 11.42 5.62 -7.42
CA THR A 136 10.42 6.08 -8.40
C THR A 136 10.50 5.23 -9.66
N VAL A 137 9.36 4.63 -10.02
CA VAL A 137 9.14 3.65 -11.09
C VAL A 137 8.74 4.32 -12.40
N GLY A 138 8.30 5.59 -12.35
CA GLY A 138 7.95 6.42 -13.50
C GLY A 138 7.13 7.68 -13.15
N PRO A 139 6.41 8.29 -14.13
CA PRO A 139 5.67 9.55 -13.98
C PRO A 139 4.22 9.45 -13.45
N GLY A 140 3.67 8.26 -13.21
CA GLY A 140 2.27 8.04 -12.82
C GLY A 140 1.93 8.26 -11.34
N HIS A 141 0.64 8.12 -11.01
CA HIS A 141 0.06 8.53 -9.72
C HIS A 141 0.50 7.71 -8.49
N TYR A 142 0.92 6.46 -8.65
CA TYR A 142 1.39 5.58 -7.55
C TYR A 142 2.76 4.99 -7.86
N GLU A 143 3.60 5.74 -8.57
CA GLU A 143 4.85 5.24 -9.11
C GLU A 143 6.04 5.46 -8.17
N THR A 144 5.81 5.67 -6.88
CA THR A 144 6.90 5.79 -5.90
C THR A 144 6.72 4.79 -4.77
N LEU A 145 7.69 3.88 -4.61
CA LEU A 145 7.83 3.03 -3.44
C LEU A 145 8.58 3.78 -2.34
N VAL A 146 8.10 3.68 -1.10
CA VAL A 146 8.75 4.27 0.08
C VAL A 146 8.87 3.21 1.17
N GLU A 147 10.08 3.04 1.71
CA GLU A 147 10.31 2.28 2.94
C GLU A 147 9.95 3.17 4.14
N VAL A 148 8.88 2.82 4.84
CA VAL A 148 8.28 3.60 5.93
C VAL A 148 8.68 3.07 7.32
N GLY A 149 9.68 2.19 7.37
CA GLY A 149 10.22 1.60 8.59
C GLY A 149 10.37 0.10 8.49
N ARG A 150 10.50 -0.57 9.64
CA ARG A 150 10.62 -2.02 9.75
C ARG A 150 9.70 -2.58 10.84
N HIS A 151 9.15 -3.76 10.62
CA HIS A 151 8.38 -4.51 11.61
C HIS A 151 8.83 -5.97 11.61
N GLU A 152 9.18 -6.49 12.80
CA GLU A 152 9.74 -7.84 12.96
C GLU A 152 10.97 -8.11 12.09
N GLY A 153 11.81 -7.10 11.90
CA GLY A 153 13.01 -7.19 11.06
C GLY A 153 12.75 -7.17 9.55
N LEU A 154 11.50 -7.07 9.10
CA LEU A 154 11.11 -6.97 7.68
C LEU A 154 10.83 -5.50 7.31
N PRO A 155 11.16 -5.06 6.08
CA PRO A 155 10.86 -3.71 5.63
C PRO A 155 9.35 -3.51 5.46
N MET A 156 8.89 -2.32 5.83
CA MET A 156 7.53 -1.84 5.58
C MET A 156 7.55 -0.93 4.36
N ILE A 157 6.81 -1.29 3.31
CA ILE A 157 6.82 -0.61 2.02
C ILE A 157 5.41 -0.11 1.69
N THR A 158 5.30 1.11 1.20
CA THR A 158 4.07 1.67 0.65
C THR A 158 4.26 2.19 -0.77
N PHE A 159 3.16 2.40 -1.49
CA PHE A 159 3.14 3.08 -2.78
C PHE A 159 2.54 4.47 -2.60
N THR A 160 3.08 5.47 -3.25
CA THR A 160 2.51 6.82 -3.25
C THR A 160 2.81 7.56 -4.55
N SER A 161 2.23 8.75 -4.66
CA SER A 161 2.50 9.73 -5.71
C SER A 161 3.86 10.38 -5.49
N PRO A 162 4.58 10.75 -6.57
CA PRO A 162 5.79 11.57 -6.46
C PRO A 162 5.50 13.00 -5.97
N HIS A 163 4.23 13.42 -5.95
CA HIS A 163 3.82 14.76 -5.59
C HIS A 163 3.49 14.85 -4.10
N GLY A 164 4.06 15.85 -3.41
CA GLY A 164 3.67 16.18 -2.03
C GLY A 164 2.30 16.87 -1.95
N THR A 165 1.77 17.02 -0.75
CA THR A 165 0.41 17.53 -0.49
C THR A 165 0.15 18.93 -1.09
N HIS A 166 1.18 19.76 -1.21
CA HIS A 166 1.09 21.12 -1.72
C HIS A 166 1.16 21.23 -3.25
N ALA A 167 1.39 20.12 -3.96
CA ALA A 167 1.60 20.13 -5.40
C ALA A 167 0.30 20.01 -6.22
N VAL A 168 -0.82 19.61 -5.59
CA VAL A 168 -2.09 19.34 -6.27
C VAL A 168 -3.29 19.91 -5.51
N PRO A 169 -4.37 20.33 -6.21
CA PRO A 169 -5.63 20.66 -5.56
C PRO A 169 -6.21 19.46 -4.83
N HIS A 170 -6.74 19.70 -3.64
CA HIS A 170 -7.38 18.65 -2.85
C HIS A 170 -8.85 18.51 -3.25
N VAL A 171 -9.34 17.27 -3.23
CA VAL A 171 -10.71 16.92 -3.60
C VAL A 171 -11.26 15.99 -2.53
N ALA A 172 -12.43 16.31 -1.98
CA ALA A 172 -13.06 15.45 -1.00
C ALA A 172 -13.37 14.05 -1.58
N PRO A 173 -13.18 12.98 -0.80
CA PRO A 173 -13.54 11.64 -1.23
C PRO A 173 -15.06 11.45 -1.20
N GLY A 174 -15.57 10.62 -2.11
CA GLY A 174 -16.96 10.17 -2.08
C GLY A 174 -17.28 9.28 -0.89
N GLN A 175 -18.57 9.20 -0.52
CA GLN A 175 -19.00 8.45 0.67
C GLN A 175 -18.59 6.98 0.62
N ALA A 176 -18.75 6.30 -0.53
CA ALA A 176 -18.36 4.89 -0.67
C ALA A 176 -16.86 4.64 -0.43
N TYR A 177 -16.01 5.60 -0.78
CA TYR A 177 -14.58 5.52 -0.46
C TYR A 177 -14.34 5.68 1.03
N ARG A 178 -14.99 6.67 1.66
CA ARG A 178 -14.91 6.88 3.12
C ARG A 178 -15.36 5.64 3.90
N ASP A 179 -16.45 5.00 3.48
CA ASP A 179 -16.96 3.77 4.10
C ASP A 179 -15.95 2.61 3.99
N THR A 180 -15.25 2.54 2.86
CA THR A 180 -14.16 1.56 2.64
C THR A 180 -12.98 1.82 3.56
N LEU A 181 -12.55 3.09 3.71
CA LEU A 181 -11.49 3.47 4.64
C LEU A 181 -11.88 3.19 6.08
N ALA A 182 -13.11 3.55 6.48
CA ALA A 182 -13.65 3.27 7.80
C ALA A 182 -13.67 1.76 8.10
N THR A 183 -14.04 0.93 7.12
CA THR A 183 -13.97 -0.53 7.25
C THR A 183 -12.55 -1.00 7.53
N GLY A 184 -11.55 -0.50 6.79
CA GLY A 184 -10.14 -0.82 7.05
C GLY A 184 -9.65 -0.38 8.44
N LEU A 185 -10.09 0.78 8.93
CA LEU A 185 -9.77 1.26 10.29
C LEU A 185 -10.39 0.37 11.36
N ARG A 186 -11.64 -0.05 11.19
CA ARG A 186 -12.31 -1.00 12.10
C ARG A 186 -11.60 -2.33 12.14
N GLU A 187 -11.28 -2.91 10.97
CA GLU A 187 -10.61 -4.21 10.86
C GLU A 187 -9.20 -4.22 11.46
N SER A 188 -8.43 -3.15 11.27
CA SER A 188 -7.03 -3.10 11.71
C SER A 188 -6.85 -2.64 13.15
N ARG A 189 -7.73 -1.75 13.63
CA ARG A 189 -7.55 -1.05 14.91
C ARG A 189 -8.68 -1.24 15.91
N GLY A 190 -9.77 -1.89 15.50
CA GLY A 190 -10.97 -2.05 16.34
C GLY A 190 -11.63 -0.72 16.69
N TRP A 191 -11.43 0.34 15.89
CA TRP A 191 -12.12 1.60 16.09
C TRP A 191 -13.63 1.42 15.89
N ASP A 192 -14.44 2.22 16.57
CA ASP A 192 -15.86 2.29 16.29
C ASP A 192 -16.14 3.26 15.13
N GLU A 193 -17.42 3.37 14.76
CA GLU A 193 -17.87 4.25 13.67
C GLU A 193 -17.53 5.71 13.96
N ALA A 194 -17.81 6.19 15.17
CA ALA A 194 -17.59 7.59 15.56
C ALA A 194 -16.10 7.97 15.50
N ARG A 195 -15.21 7.12 16.01
CA ARG A 195 -13.76 7.35 15.96
C ARG A 195 -13.22 7.29 14.54
N SER A 196 -13.72 6.35 13.72
CA SER A 196 -13.33 6.23 12.32
C SER A 196 -13.74 7.48 11.54
N ALA A 197 -14.97 7.94 11.70
CA ALA A 197 -15.48 9.16 11.06
C ALA A 197 -14.68 10.40 11.50
N ALA A 198 -14.48 10.58 12.81
CA ALA A 198 -13.73 11.71 13.34
C ALA A 198 -12.29 11.77 12.79
N TYR A 199 -11.60 10.63 12.70
CA TYR A 199 -10.29 10.57 12.07
C TYR A 199 -10.35 10.94 10.59
N LEU A 200 -11.27 10.37 9.82
CA LEU A 200 -11.40 10.67 8.39
C LEU A 200 -11.75 12.14 8.12
N ASP A 201 -12.50 12.79 9.02
CA ASP A 201 -12.79 14.22 8.95
C ASP A 201 -11.52 15.06 9.12
N THR A 202 -10.54 14.60 9.91
CA THR A 202 -9.25 15.31 10.04
C THR A 202 -8.42 15.33 8.75
N LEU A 203 -8.70 14.41 7.83
CA LEU A 203 -8.00 14.29 6.54
C LEU A 203 -8.68 15.09 5.41
N LEU A 204 -9.85 15.69 5.67
CA LEU A 204 -10.55 16.47 4.66
C LEU A 204 -9.82 17.80 4.42
N PRO A 205 -9.76 18.27 3.16
CA PRO A 205 -9.22 19.58 2.86
C PRO A 205 -10.01 20.65 3.61
N ARG A 206 -9.27 21.61 4.20
CA ARG A 206 -9.83 22.75 4.94
C ARG A 206 -10.04 23.95 4.03
#